data_AF-A0A0U2UHP0-F1
#
_entry.id   AF-A0A0U2UHP0-F1
#
_cell.length_a   1.000
_cell.length_b   1.000
_cell.length_c   1.000
_cell.angle_alpha   90.00
_cell.angle_beta   90.00
_cell.angle_gamma   90.00
#
_symmetry.space_group_name_H-M   'P 1'
#
loop_
_entity.id
_entity.type
_entity.pdbx_description
1 polymer ?
#
loop_
_entity_poly.entity_id
_entity_poly.type
_entity_poly.pdbx_seq_one_letter_code
_entity_poly.pdbx_strand_id
1 'polypeptide(L)'
;MLKKAGLVDVRAGVGGASLLKDPGQITLLDIYRAVNAAEENRLFRIHENSNINCPVGRNIERVLQAELKEAQSLMEQRLAQTTLEQLIGKFK
;
A
#
# COMPACT_ATOMS: atom_id res chain seq x y z
N MET A 1 8.46 -1.39 10.93
CA MET A 1 7.37 -1.29 9.96
C MET A 1 6.21 -2.18 10.38
N LEU A 2 6.28 -3.50 10.19
CA LEU A 2 5.22 -4.46 10.58
C LEU A 2 4.88 -4.44 12.10
N LYS A 3 5.88 -4.37 12.99
CA LYS A 3 5.65 -4.24 14.44
C LYS A 3 4.95 -2.93 14.82
N LYS A 4 5.33 -1.83 14.15
CA LYS A 4 4.69 -0.51 14.35
C LYS A 4 3.23 -0.52 13.86
N ALA A 5 2.93 -1.29 12.83
CA ALA A 5 1.58 -1.51 12.32
C ALA A 5 0.76 -2.52 13.13
N GLY A 6 1.31 -3.08 14.23
CA GLY A 6 0.62 -4.04 15.07
C GLY A 6 0.32 -5.38 14.40
N LEU A 7 1.09 -5.74 13.36
CA LEU A 7 0.90 -7.01 12.64
C LEU A 7 1.76 -8.14 13.21
N VAL A 8 2.93 -7.82 13.76
CA VAL A 8 3.86 -8.80 14.34
C VAL A 8 4.40 -8.30 15.67
N ASP A 9 4.73 -9.22 16.56
CA ASP A 9 5.62 -8.96 17.69
C ASP A 9 6.99 -9.58 17.43
N VAL A 10 8.00 -8.98 18.05
CA VAL A 10 9.40 -9.41 17.99
C VAL A 10 9.94 -9.40 19.40
N ARG A 11 10.37 -10.56 19.89
CA ARG A 11 10.99 -10.71 21.21
C ARG A 11 12.50 -10.52 21.12
N ALA A 12 13.01 -9.53 21.85
CA ALA A 12 14.44 -9.28 21.93
C ALA A 12 15.15 -10.41 22.71
N GLY A 13 16.39 -10.73 22.33
CA GLY A 13 17.27 -11.65 23.07
C GLY A 13 17.15 -13.14 22.73
N VAL A 14 15.96 -13.64 22.38
CA VAL A 14 15.75 -15.08 22.08
C VAL A 14 15.69 -15.36 20.57
N GLY A 15 15.41 -14.33 19.77
CA GLY A 15 15.17 -14.46 18.33
C GLY A 15 13.75 -14.97 18.04
N GLY A 16 13.13 -14.43 17.00
CA GLY A 16 11.80 -14.84 16.54
C GLY A 16 10.80 -13.70 16.44
N ALA A 17 9.81 -13.91 15.58
CA ALA A 17 8.67 -13.04 15.41
C ALA A 17 7.39 -13.88 15.35
N SER A 18 6.29 -13.33 15.86
CA SER A 18 4.98 -13.97 15.84
C SER A 18 3.94 -13.01 15.30
N LEU A 19 2.90 -13.52 14.64
CA LEU A 19 1.76 -12.72 14.27
C LEU A 19 1.01 -12.26 15.52
N LEU A 20 0.50 -11.03 15.48
CA LEU A 20 -0.35 -10.46 16.54
C LEU A 20 -1.86 -10.68 16.28
N LYS A 21 -2.20 -11.16 15.08
CA LYS A 21 -3.56 -11.44 14.62
C LYS A 21 -3.57 -12.73 13.82
N ASP A 22 -4.72 -13.38 13.71
CA ASP A 22 -4.86 -14.55 12.84
C ASP A 22 -4.57 -14.19 11.38
N PRO A 23 -3.94 -15.10 10.59
CA PRO A 23 -3.64 -14.84 9.18
C PRO A 23 -4.88 -14.47 8.34
N GLY A 24 -6.07 -14.95 8.72
CA GLY A 24 -7.34 -14.60 8.07
C GLY A 24 -7.81 -13.16 8.32
N GLN A 25 -7.25 -12.47 9.33
CA GLN A 25 -7.56 -11.08 9.68
C GLN A 25 -6.54 -10.07 9.17
N ILE A 26 -5.47 -10.53 8.53
CA ILE A 26 -4.41 -9.68 7.98
C ILE A 26 -4.59 -9.65 6.47
N THR A 27 -4.96 -8.49 5.91
CA THR A 27 -5.07 -8.32 4.47
C THR A 27 -3.72 -7.98 3.84
N LEU A 28 -3.58 -8.23 2.54
CA LEU A 28 -2.41 -7.80 1.77
C LEU A 28 -2.31 -6.27 1.73
N LEU A 29 -3.43 -5.55 1.86
CA LEU A 29 -3.44 -4.10 1.99
C LEU A 29 -2.82 -3.64 3.33
N ASP A 30 -3.10 -4.34 4.43
CA ASP A 30 -2.48 -4.05 5.73
C ASP A 30 -0.96 -4.17 5.65
N ILE A 31 -0.49 -5.24 4.99
CA ILE A 31 0.94 -5.47 4.76
C ILE A 31 1.53 -4.38 3.85
N TYR A 32 0.88 -4.08 2.72
CA TYR A 32 1.28 -3.06 1.75
C TYR A 32 1.49 -1.69 2.41
N ARG A 33 0.53 -1.26 3.25
CA ARG A 33 0.62 -0.01 4.02
C ARG A 33 1.69 -0.08 5.11
N ALA A 34 1.79 -1.21 5.82
CA ALA A 34 2.72 -1.36 6.93
C ALA A 34 4.20 -1.28 6.51
N VAL A 35 4.52 -1.73 5.29
CA VAL A 35 5.88 -1.69 4.72
C VAL A 35 6.17 -0.39 3.97
N ASN A 36 5.24 0.57 3.96
CA ASN A 36 5.38 1.84 3.26
C ASN A 36 5.76 1.65 1.77
N ALA A 37 5.09 0.71 1.10
CA ALA A 37 5.36 0.36 -0.30
C ALA A 37 5.11 1.52 -1.28
N ALA A 38 4.26 2.49 -0.88
CA ALA A 38 4.10 3.77 -1.54
C ALA A 38 4.37 4.89 -0.53
N GLU A 39 5.24 5.84 -0.90
CA GLU A 39 5.51 7.01 -0.08
C GLU A 39 4.24 7.84 0.10
N GLU A 40 3.94 8.25 1.34
CA GLU A 40 2.74 9.01 1.70
C GLU A 40 1.41 8.38 1.24
N ASN A 41 1.38 7.05 1.06
CA ASN A 41 0.26 6.34 0.43
C ASN A 41 -0.09 6.88 -0.97
N ARG A 42 0.89 7.36 -1.74
CA ARG A 42 0.73 7.75 -3.15
C ARG A 42 1.58 6.84 -4.02
N LEU A 43 0.93 5.96 -4.76
CA LEU A 43 1.60 5.07 -5.70
C LEU A 43 2.17 5.84 -6.89
N PHE A 44 1.40 6.82 -7.36
CA PHE A 44 1.77 7.64 -8.52
C PHE A 44 2.26 9.02 -8.07
N ARG A 45 3.43 9.40 -8.54
CA ARG A 45 3.97 10.75 -8.39
C ARG A 45 3.70 11.54 -9.67
N ILE A 46 3.07 12.70 -9.53
CA ILE A 46 2.85 13.64 -10.62
C ILE A 46 3.79 14.83 -10.40
N HIS A 47 4.38 15.34 -11.48
CA HIS A 47 5.27 16.48 -11.40
C HIS A 47 4.50 17.77 -11.04
N GLU A 48 4.89 18.41 -9.94
CA GLU A 48 4.20 19.58 -9.36
C GLU A 48 4.56 20.93 -10.02
N ASN A 49 5.26 20.93 -11.17
CA ASN A 49 5.78 22.14 -11.81
C ASN A 49 5.47 22.21 -13.30
N SER A 50 4.20 21.96 -13.66
CA SER A 50 3.79 22.02 -15.06
C SER A 50 3.77 23.46 -15.58
N ASN A 51 4.18 23.67 -16.84
CA ASN A 51 4.21 24.98 -17.47
C ASN A 51 2.79 25.58 -17.60
N ILE A 52 2.51 26.66 -16.87
CA ILE A 52 1.20 27.33 -16.87
C ILE A 52 0.83 27.98 -18.22
N ASN A 53 1.83 28.33 -19.03
CA ASN A 53 1.64 28.92 -20.36
C ASN A 53 1.32 27.86 -21.41
N CYS A 54 1.53 26.57 -21.10
CA CYS A 54 1.16 25.46 -21.97
C CYS A 54 -0.30 25.04 -21.68
N PRO A 55 -1.21 25.04 -22.67
CA PRO A 55 -2.60 24.60 -22.48
C PRO A 55 -2.72 23.18 -21.93
N VAL A 56 -1.78 22.30 -22.26
CA VAL A 56 -1.67 20.94 -21.71
C VAL A 56 -1.08 21.00 -20.30
N GLY A 57 0.06 21.68 -20.13
CA GLY A 57 0.79 21.77 -18.86
C GLY A 57 -0.09 22.26 -17.71
N ARG A 58 -0.86 23.34 -17.91
CA ARG A 58 -1.74 23.89 -16.86
C ARG A 58 -2.90 22.96 -16.44
N ASN A 59 -3.16 21.88 -17.18
CA ASN A 59 -4.29 20.97 -16.95
C ASN A 59 -3.88 19.53 -16.62
N ILE A 60 -2.69 19.09 -17.03
CA ILE A 60 -2.32 17.67 -17.03
C ILE A 60 -2.26 17.07 -15.63
N GLU A 61 -1.80 17.84 -14.65
CA GLU A 61 -1.76 17.38 -13.25
C GLU A 61 -3.16 17.01 -12.75
N ARG A 62 -4.12 17.93 -12.87
CA ARG A 62 -5.51 17.71 -12.43
C ARG A 62 -6.18 16.53 -13.14
N VAL A 63 -5.94 16.40 -14.46
CA VAL A 63 -6.54 15.32 -15.26
C VAL A 63 -5.98 13.96 -14.84
N LEU A 64 -4.65 13.85 -14.71
CA LEU A 64 -4.00 12.60 -14.31
C LEU A 64 -4.26 12.26 -12.85
N GLN A 65 -4.35 13.25 -11.96
CA GLN A 65 -4.53 13.00 -10.53
C GLN A 65 -5.82 12.25 -10.21
N ALA A 66 -6.93 12.59 -10.87
CA ALA A 66 -8.20 11.90 -10.66
C ALA A 66 -8.11 10.43 -11.11
N GLU A 67 -7.66 10.20 -12.34
CA GLU A 67 -7.55 8.86 -12.93
C GLU A 67 -6.58 7.96 -12.15
N LEU A 68 -5.41 8.49 -11.79
CA LEU A 68 -4.39 7.74 -11.07
C LEU A 68 -4.81 7.45 -9.63
N LYS A 69 -5.56 8.35 -8.98
CA LYS A 69 -6.14 8.10 -7.66
C LYS A 69 -7.19 7.01 -7.71
N GLU A 70 -8.03 6.98 -8.75
CA GLU A 70 -9.02 5.93 -8.94
C GLU A 70 -8.36 4.57 -9.20
N ALA A 71 -7.35 4.52 -10.08
CA ALA A 71 -6.58 3.32 -10.34
C ALA A 71 -5.91 2.78 -9.06
N GLN A 72 -5.32 3.65 -8.24
CA GLN A 72 -4.75 3.26 -6.95
C GLN A 72 -5.82 2.72 -5.99
N SER A 73 -7.00 3.36 -5.93
CA SER A 73 -8.10 2.90 -5.08
C SER A 73 -8.57 1.49 -5.47
N LEU A 74 -8.70 1.19 -6.76
CA LEU A 74 -9.08 -0.13 -7.26
C LEU A 74 -8.02 -1.20 -6.91
N MET A 75 -6.74 -0.85 -7.03
CA MET A 75 -5.65 -1.71 -6.59
C MET A 75 -5.77 -1.98 -5.08
N GLU A 76 -5.92 -0.95 -4.25
CA GLU A 76 -6.02 -1.10 -2.79
C GLU A 76 -7.24 -1.95 -2.40
N GLN A 77 -8.39 -1.77 -3.05
CA GLN A 77 -9.57 -2.61 -2.86
C GLN A 77 -9.28 -4.08 -3.17
N ARG A 78 -8.55 -4.35 -4.27
CA ARG A 78 -8.14 -5.72 -4.61
C ARG A 78 -7.21 -6.31 -3.54
N LEU A 79 -6.29 -5.53 -2.98
CA LEU A 79 -5.39 -5.97 -1.91
C LEU A 79 -6.14 -6.22 -0.60
N ALA A 80 -7.18 -5.43 -0.29
CA ALA A 80 -8.02 -5.60 0.89
C ALA A 80 -8.81 -6.93 0.87
N GLN A 81 -9.12 -7.46 -0.31
CA GLN A 81 -9.85 -8.71 -0.50
C GLN A 81 -8.96 -9.97 -0.38
N THR A 82 -7.65 -9.82 -0.20
CA THR A 82 -6.73 -10.96 -0.08
C THR A 82 -6.13 -11.02 1.30
N THR A 83 -6.35 -12.13 2.01
CA THR A 83 -5.79 -12.35 3.34
C THR A 83 -4.45 -13.06 3.28
N LEU A 84 -3.66 -12.93 4.34
CA LEU A 84 -2.41 -13.66 4.49
C LEU A 84 -2.65 -15.18 4.48
N GLU A 85 -3.73 -15.65 5.10
CA GLU A 85 -4.15 -17.07 5.05
C GLU A 85 -4.32 -17.59 3.62
N GLN A 86 -5.01 -16.83 2.77
CA GLN A 86 -5.20 -17.21 1.36
C GLN A 86 -3.88 -17.27 0.57
N LEU A 87 -2.89 -16.45 0.94
CA LEU A 87 -1.55 -16.52 0.34
C LEU A 87 -0.77 -17.71 0.87
N ILE A 88 -0.86 -18.00 2.17
CA ILE A 88 -0.21 -19.16 2.79
C ILE A 88 -0.66 -20.44 2.11
N GLY A 89 -1.96 -20.60 1.85
CA GLY A 89 -2.52 -21.77 1.16
C GLY A 89 -2.04 -21.97 -0.29
N LYS A 90 -1.27 -21.04 -0.86
CA LYS A 90 -0.71 -21.16 -2.22
C LYS A 90 0.74 -21.66 -2.23
N PHE A 91 1.44 -21.67 -1.10
CA PHE A 91 2.78 -22.25 -1.04
C PHE A 91 2.68 -23.78 -1.12
N LYS A 92 3.43 -24.38 -2.04
CA LYS A 92 3.59 -25.84 -2.20
C LYS A 92 4.98 -26.25 -1.73
#